data_AF-A0A7K5H6K4-F1
#
_entry.id   AF-A0A7K5H6K4-F1
#
_cell.length_a   1.000
_cell.length_b   1.000
_cell.length_c   1.000
_cell.angle_alpha   90.00
_cell.angle_beta   90.00
_cell.angle_gamma   90.00
#
_symmetry.space_group_name_H-M   'P 1'
#
loop_
_entity.id
_entity.type
_entity.pdbx_description
1 polymer ?
#
loop_
_entity_poly.entity_id
_entity_poly.type
_entity_poly.pdbx_seq_one_letter_code
_entity_poly.pdbx_strand_id
1 'polypeptide(L)'
;YPCVPMPLCPFVPMPLCPHPPGSPCPHAPLSPRPHPDVHPCPYVHKHPLWHPSTHWLCPPPGEKTKGMMGVSELLISTCVQCVLFSILSAQPLLVVGFSGPLLVFEEAFYSFCNSYGMEYIVGRVWIGFWLVLLVLATVAFEGSFLVRYLSRYTQEIFSFLISLIFIYETFSKLVTIFNNHPLQSNYNTQNIERPDMPQPNTALLSLVLMAGTFFLAFFLRKFKNSSFLPGKVRRLIGDFGVPISIFIMALADFFIKDTYTQKLNVPKGLEVTNTSARGWFINPMGKNNDFPIWMMFASVVPALLVFILIFLETQITT
;
A
#
# COMPACT_ATOMS: atom_id res chain seq x y z
N TYR A 1 49.12 -8.94 13.59
CA TYR A 1 50.09 -7.90 13.17
C TYR A 1 50.79 -8.38 11.91
N PRO A 2 50.96 -7.56 10.85
CA PRO A 2 50.45 -6.20 10.67
C PRO A 2 49.55 -6.04 9.43
N CYS A 3 48.79 -4.96 9.49
CA CYS A 3 48.04 -4.33 8.41
C CYS A 3 48.97 -3.51 7.49
N VAL A 4 48.33 -2.83 6.53
CA VAL A 4 48.69 -1.53 5.89
C VAL A 4 49.47 -1.70 4.55
N PRO A 5 49.32 -0.83 3.53
CA PRO A 5 48.09 -0.42 2.77
C PRO A 5 48.39 -0.12 1.26
N MET A 6 47.43 0.56 0.61
CA MET A 6 47.58 1.55 -0.50
C MET A 6 47.57 1.05 -1.97
N PRO A 7 47.15 1.90 -2.95
CA PRO A 7 46.57 3.24 -2.85
C PRO A 7 45.28 3.49 -3.68
N LEU A 8 44.63 4.59 -3.31
CA LEU A 8 43.67 5.36 -4.09
C LEU A 8 44.34 6.09 -5.28
N CYS A 9 43.50 6.44 -6.27
CA CYS A 9 43.62 7.52 -7.27
C CYS A 9 44.37 7.22 -8.59
N PRO A 10 44.11 7.98 -9.69
CA PRO A 10 43.19 9.11 -9.84
C PRO A 10 42.26 9.05 -11.09
N PHE A 11 41.21 9.87 -11.04
CA PHE A 11 40.64 10.50 -12.22
C PHE A 11 41.74 11.18 -13.05
N VAL A 12 41.86 10.84 -14.34
CA VAL A 12 42.40 11.78 -15.35
C VAL A 12 41.54 11.65 -16.63
N PRO A 13 41.03 12.78 -17.16
CA PRO A 13 40.18 12.83 -18.34
C PRO A 13 41.03 12.86 -19.62
N MET A 14 40.47 12.41 -20.74
CA MET A 14 41.12 12.55 -22.05
C MET A 14 40.05 12.57 -23.17
N PRO A 15 40.33 13.25 -24.30
CA PRO A 15 40.07 14.68 -24.46
C PRO A 15 39.26 15.00 -25.73
N LEU A 16 38.88 16.27 -25.86
CA LEU A 16 38.40 16.90 -27.10
C LEU A 16 39.41 16.73 -28.24
N CYS A 17 38.90 16.53 -29.46
CA CYS A 17 39.59 16.79 -30.73
C CYS A 17 38.56 16.95 -31.87
N PRO A 18 38.88 17.62 -32.99
CA PRO A 18 38.51 19.03 -33.19
C PRO A 18 37.78 19.33 -34.52
N HIS A 19 37.08 20.47 -34.62
CA HIS A 19 36.80 21.12 -35.92
C HIS A 19 38.05 21.89 -36.38
N PRO A 20 38.40 21.95 -37.69
CA PRO A 20 37.95 23.07 -38.57
C PRO A 20 37.94 22.70 -40.10
N PRO A 21 38.03 23.62 -41.10
CA PRO A 21 36.91 24.31 -41.78
C PRO A 21 36.88 24.16 -43.33
N GLY A 22 35.78 24.54 -44.00
CA GLY A 22 35.76 24.79 -45.46
C GLY A 22 34.39 24.67 -46.17
N SER A 23 33.82 25.81 -46.57
CA SER A 23 32.75 25.98 -47.59
C SER A 23 33.32 25.85 -49.03
N PRO A 24 32.57 25.60 -50.15
CA PRO A 24 31.27 26.20 -50.55
C PRO A 24 30.20 25.25 -51.17
N CYS A 25 28.94 25.70 -51.19
CA CYS A 25 27.78 25.03 -51.83
C CYS A 25 27.90 25.00 -53.38
N PRO A 26 27.12 24.17 -54.14
CA PRO A 26 25.72 24.51 -54.48
C PRO A 26 24.70 23.36 -54.74
N HIS A 27 23.43 23.70 -54.50
CA HIS A 27 22.15 23.26 -55.12
C HIS A 27 21.62 21.81 -55.00
N ALA A 28 20.36 21.75 -54.50
CA ALA A 28 19.49 20.61 -54.21
C ALA A 28 18.80 19.98 -55.47
N PRO A 29 17.94 18.95 -55.32
CA PRO A 29 16.54 19.23 -54.97
C PRO A 29 15.89 18.30 -53.93
N LEU A 30 14.84 18.84 -53.31
CA LEU A 30 13.93 18.24 -52.32
C LEU A 30 12.93 17.24 -52.94
N SER A 31 12.57 16.19 -52.19
CA SER A 31 11.22 15.60 -52.21
C SER A 31 10.94 14.81 -50.90
N PRO A 32 9.65 14.64 -50.51
CA PRO A 32 9.23 14.55 -49.11
C PRO A 32 9.09 13.11 -48.59
N ARG A 33 9.51 12.87 -47.33
CA ARG A 33 9.16 11.62 -46.63
C ARG A 33 7.74 11.71 -46.04
N PRO A 34 6.91 10.67 -46.18
CA PRO A 34 5.69 10.52 -45.40
C PRO A 34 6.00 9.98 -43.98
N HIS A 35 5.05 10.21 -43.07
CA HIS A 35 5.02 9.70 -41.69
C HIS A 35 5.44 8.23 -41.55
N PRO A 36 6.17 7.85 -40.49
CA PRO A 36 6.15 6.48 -39.99
C PRO A 36 5.15 6.34 -38.82
N ASP A 37 4.43 5.24 -38.88
CA ASP A 37 3.36 4.80 -37.99
C ASP A 37 3.78 4.66 -36.52
N VAL A 38 2.84 5.01 -35.63
CA VAL A 38 2.94 4.82 -34.18
C VAL A 38 2.63 3.36 -33.84
N HIS A 39 3.67 2.57 -33.61
CA HIS A 39 3.55 1.31 -32.84
C HIS A 39 3.66 1.60 -31.33
N PRO A 40 2.86 0.93 -30.46
CA PRO A 40 3.00 1.05 -29.01
C PRO A 40 4.34 0.49 -28.54
N CYS A 41 5.07 1.26 -27.72
CA CYS A 41 6.35 0.84 -27.14
C CYS A 41 6.24 -0.48 -26.37
N PRO A 42 7.24 -1.37 -26.49
CA PRO A 42 7.30 -2.61 -25.75
C PRO A 42 7.66 -2.37 -24.27
N TYR A 43 7.10 -3.23 -23.42
CA TYR A 43 7.37 -3.41 -22.00
C TYR A 43 8.82 -3.09 -21.59
N VAL A 44 8.97 -2.07 -20.74
CA VAL A 44 10.26 -1.72 -20.12
C VAL A 44 10.66 -2.83 -19.14
N HIS A 45 11.64 -3.63 -19.56
CA HIS A 45 12.41 -4.50 -18.69
C HIS A 45 13.13 -3.66 -17.62
N LYS A 46 12.71 -3.75 -16.35
CA LYS A 46 13.55 -3.38 -15.21
C LYS A 46 14.50 -4.56 -14.94
N HIS A 47 15.80 -4.35 -15.18
CA HIS A 47 16.86 -5.31 -14.86
C HIS A 47 16.99 -5.53 -13.34
N PRO A 48 17.44 -6.71 -12.88
CA PRO A 48 17.48 -7.07 -11.48
C PRO A 48 18.85 -6.69 -10.89
N LEU A 49 18.89 -5.63 -10.08
CA LEU A 49 20.00 -5.38 -9.17
C LEU A 49 19.54 -5.72 -7.76
N TRP A 50 20.03 -6.86 -7.31
CA TRP A 50 19.89 -7.40 -5.97
C TRP A 50 20.45 -6.43 -4.93
N HIS A 51 19.57 -5.67 -4.28
CA HIS A 51 19.82 -5.16 -2.94
C HIS A 51 18.92 -5.93 -1.96
N PRO A 52 19.47 -6.85 -1.17
CA PRO A 52 18.74 -7.43 -0.06
C PRO A 52 18.67 -6.36 1.05
N SER A 53 17.51 -6.22 1.71
CA SER A 53 17.31 -5.63 3.07
C SER A 53 16.45 -4.37 3.27
N THR A 54 15.57 -3.91 2.35
CA THR A 54 14.66 -2.77 2.67
C THR A 54 13.23 -2.79 2.11
N HIS A 55 12.79 -3.88 1.47
CA HIS A 55 11.48 -3.92 0.80
C HIS A 55 10.35 -4.53 1.65
N TRP A 56 10.15 -4.04 2.88
CA TRP A 56 9.05 -4.44 3.78
C TRP A 56 7.97 -3.36 3.96
N LEU A 57 7.73 -2.51 2.96
CA LEU A 57 6.52 -1.68 2.91
C LEU A 57 5.47 -2.33 2.02
N CYS A 58 4.20 -2.18 2.39
CA CYS A 58 3.04 -2.52 1.59
C CYS A 58 2.54 -1.28 0.83
N PRO A 59 2.93 -1.03 -0.43
CA PRO A 59 2.13 -0.21 -1.35
C PRO A 59 0.69 -0.73 -1.45
N PRO A 60 -0.24 0.10 -1.99
CA PRO A 60 -1.64 -0.31 -2.15
C PRO A 60 -1.72 -1.70 -2.79
N PRO A 61 -2.73 -2.54 -2.45
CA PRO A 61 -2.81 -3.93 -2.91
C PRO A 61 -2.58 -4.10 -4.42
N GLY A 62 -2.97 -3.09 -5.21
CA GLY A 62 -2.77 -3.04 -6.66
C GLY A 62 -1.30 -3.01 -7.10
N GLU A 63 -0.44 -2.27 -6.41
CA GLU A 63 0.98 -2.21 -6.75
C GLU A 63 1.72 -3.50 -6.37
N LYS A 64 1.28 -4.17 -5.29
CA LYS A 64 1.83 -5.47 -4.87
C LYS A 64 1.46 -6.63 -5.79
N THR A 65 0.24 -6.60 -6.30
CA THR A 65 -0.32 -7.69 -7.11
C THR A 65 -0.23 -7.43 -8.62
N LYS A 66 0.60 -6.47 -9.05
CA LYS A 66 0.71 -5.99 -10.46
C LYS A 66 -0.66 -5.65 -11.08
N GLY A 67 -1.57 -5.07 -10.29
CA GLY A 67 -2.90 -4.66 -10.70
C GLY A 67 -3.94 -5.79 -10.74
N MET A 68 -3.65 -6.97 -10.17
CA MET A 68 -4.61 -8.08 -10.11
C MET A 68 -5.67 -7.90 -9.01
N MET A 69 -5.39 -7.12 -7.97
CA MET A 69 -6.32 -6.72 -6.92
C MET A 69 -6.05 -5.27 -6.53
N GLY A 70 -6.98 -4.35 -6.76
CA GLY A 70 -6.76 -2.95 -6.44
C GLY A 70 -7.64 -2.42 -5.32
N VAL A 71 -7.61 -1.10 -5.22
CA VAL A 71 -8.29 -0.34 -4.16
C VAL A 71 -9.80 -0.35 -4.37
N SER A 72 -10.29 -0.35 -5.62
CA SER A 72 -11.73 -0.36 -5.94
C SER A 72 -12.43 -1.64 -5.47
N GLU A 73 -11.83 -2.82 -5.71
CA GLU A 73 -12.41 -4.08 -5.26
C GLU A 73 -12.44 -4.17 -3.73
N LEU A 74 -11.40 -3.68 -3.07
CA LEU A 74 -11.33 -3.66 -1.61
C LEU A 74 -12.39 -2.73 -1.00
N LEU A 75 -12.60 -1.56 -1.59
CA LEU A 75 -13.62 -0.60 -1.15
C LEU A 75 -15.03 -1.18 -1.28
N ILE A 76 -15.35 -1.81 -2.42
CA ILE A 76 -16.65 -2.46 -2.63
C ILE A 76 -16.84 -3.61 -1.64
N SER A 77 -15.83 -4.47 -1.49
CA SER A 77 -15.88 -5.60 -0.55
C SER A 77 -16.17 -5.12 0.87
N THR A 78 -15.39 -4.15 1.35
CA THR A 78 -15.52 -3.62 2.71
C THR A 78 -16.89 -2.97 2.91
N CYS A 79 -17.38 -2.19 1.94
CA CYS A 79 -18.69 -1.54 2.02
C CYS A 79 -19.82 -2.57 2.14
N VAL A 80 -19.86 -3.56 1.24
CA VAL A 80 -20.89 -4.61 1.24
C VAL A 80 -20.79 -5.45 2.52
N GLN A 81 -19.58 -5.83 2.94
CA GLN A 81 -19.36 -6.60 4.17
C GLN A 81 -19.81 -5.83 5.41
N CYS A 82 -19.50 -4.54 5.53
CA CYS A 82 -19.94 -3.71 6.66
C CYS A 82 -21.47 -3.59 6.71
N VAL A 83 -22.14 -3.38 5.56
CA VAL A 83 -23.60 -3.30 5.52
C VAL A 83 -24.21 -4.63 5.96
N LEU A 84 -23.77 -5.75 5.40
CA LEU A 84 -24.27 -7.08 5.78
C LEU A 84 -24.00 -7.41 7.25
N PHE A 85 -22.79 -7.11 7.73
CA PHE A 85 -22.40 -7.36 9.12
C PHE A 85 -23.20 -6.49 10.10
N SER A 86 -23.47 -5.22 9.76
CA SER A 86 -24.25 -4.34 10.64
C SER A 86 -25.70 -4.80 10.83
N ILE A 87 -26.29 -5.48 9.83
CA ILE A 87 -27.67 -5.98 9.87
C ILE A 87 -27.75 -7.35 10.57
N LEU A 88 -26.75 -8.23 10.38
CA LEU A 88 -26.83 -9.65 10.76
C LEU A 88 -25.95 -10.03 11.95
N SER A 89 -25.07 -9.15 12.43
CA SER A 89 -24.13 -9.47 13.52
C SER A 89 -24.76 -9.41 14.91
N ALA A 90 -24.21 -10.21 15.83
CA ALA A 90 -24.54 -10.14 17.26
C ALA A 90 -23.92 -8.93 17.96
N GLN A 91 -22.82 -8.38 17.42
CA GLN A 91 -22.07 -7.24 17.97
C GLN A 91 -21.76 -6.21 16.87
N PRO A 92 -22.68 -5.26 16.60
CA PRO A 92 -22.53 -4.28 15.52
C PRO A 92 -21.49 -3.19 15.82
N LEU A 93 -20.88 -3.19 17.01
CA LEU A 93 -19.76 -2.29 17.36
C LEU A 93 -18.45 -2.72 16.68
N LEU A 94 -18.34 -3.99 16.26
CA LEU A 94 -17.15 -4.49 15.59
C LEU A 94 -17.10 -3.99 14.15
N VAL A 95 -16.00 -3.32 13.80
CA VAL A 95 -15.75 -2.84 12.43
C VAL A 95 -14.89 -3.87 11.70
N VAL A 96 -15.48 -4.56 10.73
CA VAL A 96 -14.76 -5.51 9.89
C VAL A 96 -14.03 -4.73 8.80
N GLY A 97 -12.73 -4.99 8.64
CA GLY A 97 -11.91 -4.34 7.64
C GLY A 97 -10.71 -5.19 7.27
N PHE A 98 -9.99 -4.74 6.25
CA PHE A 98 -8.75 -5.38 5.82
C PHE A 98 -7.62 -5.03 6.79
N SER A 99 -6.91 -6.05 7.29
CA SER A 99 -5.85 -5.89 8.27
C SER A 99 -4.45 -6.03 7.66
N GLY A 100 -3.45 -5.46 8.34
CA GLY A 100 -2.05 -5.54 7.92
C GLY A 100 -1.55 -6.98 7.74
N PRO A 101 -1.79 -7.92 8.68
CA PRO A 101 -1.41 -9.32 8.52
C PRO A 101 -2.04 -9.99 7.29
N LEU A 102 -3.30 -9.67 6.97
CA LEU A 102 -3.97 -10.19 5.79
C LEU A 102 -3.32 -9.68 4.49
N LEU A 103 -2.85 -8.43 4.47
CA LEU A 103 -2.10 -7.87 3.35
C LEU A 103 -0.78 -8.64 3.12
N VAL A 104 -0.02 -8.87 4.18
CA VAL A 104 1.26 -9.60 4.10
C VAL A 104 1.04 -11.02 3.60
N PHE A 105 -0.03 -11.68 4.06
CA PHE A 105 -0.42 -12.99 3.54
C PHE A 105 -0.73 -12.94 2.02
N GLU A 106 -1.51 -11.97 1.56
CA GLU A 106 -1.85 -11.82 0.14
C GLU A 106 -0.60 -11.55 -0.72
N GLU A 107 0.36 -10.75 -0.23
CA GLU A 107 1.64 -10.52 -0.92
C GLU A 107 2.48 -11.82 -1.03
N ALA A 108 2.57 -12.58 0.07
CA ALA A 108 3.29 -13.85 0.08
C ALA A 108 2.63 -14.88 -0.85
N PHE A 109 1.29 -14.96 -0.83
CA PHE A 109 0.53 -15.86 -1.68
C PHE A 109 0.64 -15.47 -3.17
N TYR A 110 0.59 -14.18 -3.48
CA TYR A 110 0.82 -13.69 -4.84
C TYR A 110 2.22 -14.04 -5.36
N SER A 111 3.26 -13.81 -4.54
CA SER A 111 4.64 -14.16 -4.88
C SER A 111 4.79 -15.67 -5.13
N PHE A 112 4.20 -16.49 -4.26
CA PHE A 112 4.15 -17.94 -4.41
C PHE A 112 3.50 -18.35 -5.74
N CYS A 113 2.29 -17.86 -6.04
CA CYS A 113 1.61 -18.17 -7.30
C CYS A 113 2.43 -17.73 -8.53
N ASN A 114 3.08 -16.57 -8.48
CA ASN A 114 3.93 -16.09 -9.57
C ASN A 114 5.18 -16.95 -9.77
N SER A 115 5.80 -17.46 -8.69
CA SER A 115 6.95 -18.37 -8.78
C SER A 115 6.61 -19.73 -9.38
N TYR A 116 5.40 -20.23 -9.13
CA TYR A 116 4.91 -21.49 -9.68
C TYR A 116 4.15 -21.34 -11.01
N GLY A 117 4.00 -20.12 -11.53
CA GLY A 117 3.28 -19.84 -12.77
C GLY A 117 1.77 -20.10 -12.70
N MET A 118 1.19 -20.10 -11.49
CA MET A 118 -0.24 -20.38 -11.27
C MET A 118 -1.06 -19.09 -11.25
N GLU A 119 -2.32 -19.18 -11.67
CA GLU A 119 -3.26 -18.05 -11.60
C GLU A 119 -3.61 -17.72 -10.13
N TYR A 120 -3.04 -16.63 -9.60
CA TYR A 120 -3.28 -16.14 -8.23
C TYR A 120 -4.76 -16.01 -7.89
N ILE A 121 -5.56 -15.45 -8.81
CA ILE A 121 -6.97 -15.16 -8.55
C ILE A 121 -7.80 -16.44 -8.36
N VAL A 122 -7.46 -17.50 -9.08
CA VAL A 122 -8.13 -18.80 -8.98
C VAL A 122 -7.76 -19.48 -7.67
N GLY A 123 -6.47 -19.46 -7.30
CA GLY A 123 -6.00 -19.96 -6.01
C GLY A 123 -6.71 -19.25 -4.84
N ARG A 124 -6.98 -17.96 -4.96
CA ARG A 124 -7.72 -17.18 -3.96
C ARG A 124 -9.18 -17.62 -3.80
N VAL A 125 -9.86 -18.00 -4.90
CA VAL A 125 -11.22 -18.54 -4.84
C VAL A 125 -11.23 -19.88 -4.08
N TRP A 126 -10.26 -20.75 -4.33
CA TRP A 126 -10.14 -22.02 -3.60
C TRP A 126 -9.83 -21.83 -2.12
N ILE A 127 -8.94 -20.88 -1.77
CA ILE A 127 -8.72 -20.47 -0.37
C ILE A 127 -10.05 -20.01 0.26
N GLY A 128 -10.83 -19.19 -0.45
CA GLY A 128 -12.13 -18.74 0.02
C GLY A 128 -13.13 -19.88 0.24
N PHE A 129 -13.16 -20.88 -0.65
CA PHE A 129 -14.01 -22.06 -0.50
C PHE A 129 -13.65 -22.86 0.76
N TRP A 130 -12.36 -23.12 0.99
CA TRP A 130 -11.90 -23.79 2.22
C TRP A 130 -12.15 -22.96 3.48
N LEU A 131 -12.02 -21.63 3.39
CA LEU A 131 -12.32 -20.73 4.52
C LEU A 131 -13.80 -20.85 4.93
N VAL A 132 -14.73 -20.83 3.97
CA VAL A 132 -16.16 -21.03 4.25
C VAL A 132 -16.41 -22.39 4.89
N LEU A 133 -15.80 -23.46 4.37
CA LEU A 133 -15.91 -24.80 4.94
C LEU A 133 -15.39 -24.85 6.40
N LEU A 134 -14.22 -24.27 6.67
CA LEU A 134 -13.60 -24.24 8.01
C LEU A 134 -14.44 -23.44 9.00
N VAL A 135 -15.00 -22.30 8.58
CA VAL A 135 -15.90 -21.49 9.39
C VAL A 135 -17.17 -22.26 9.72
N LEU A 136 -17.83 -22.86 8.72
CA LEU A 136 -19.04 -23.66 8.94
C LEU A 136 -18.78 -24.85 9.87
N ALA A 137 -17.67 -25.57 9.68
CA ALA A 137 -17.28 -26.67 10.55
C ALA A 137 -17.06 -26.17 11.99
N THR A 138 -16.34 -25.07 12.18
CA THR A 138 -16.05 -24.52 13.51
C THR A 138 -17.33 -24.04 14.21
N VAL A 139 -18.28 -23.44 13.47
CA VAL A 139 -19.58 -23.05 14.02
C VAL A 139 -20.41 -24.29 14.40
N ALA A 140 -20.42 -25.33 13.55
CA ALA A 140 -21.17 -26.56 13.80
C ALA A 140 -20.65 -27.37 15.00
N PHE A 141 -19.34 -27.36 15.24
CA PHE A 141 -18.69 -28.07 16.36
C PHE A 141 -18.52 -27.21 17.63
N GLU A 142 -19.30 -26.13 17.78
CA GLU A 142 -19.23 -25.23 18.94
C GLU A 142 -17.84 -24.64 19.21
N GLY A 143 -17.14 -24.19 18.17
CA GLY A 143 -15.79 -23.62 18.26
C GLY A 143 -15.64 -22.41 19.19
N SER A 144 -16.75 -21.85 19.68
CA SER A 144 -16.80 -20.89 20.78
C SER A 144 -16.03 -21.33 22.04
N PHE A 145 -15.84 -22.64 22.25
CA PHE A 145 -15.00 -23.14 23.34
C PHE A 145 -13.54 -22.66 23.26
N LEU A 146 -12.98 -22.51 22.06
CA LEU A 146 -11.60 -22.06 21.85
C LEU A 146 -11.37 -20.65 22.42
N VAL A 147 -12.41 -19.81 22.38
CA VAL A 147 -12.36 -18.43 22.88
C VAL A 147 -12.13 -18.40 24.40
N ARG A 148 -12.57 -19.42 25.14
CA ARG A 148 -12.37 -19.51 26.59
C ARG A 148 -10.90 -19.65 26.99
N TYR A 149 -10.03 -20.10 26.09
CA TYR A 149 -8.59 -20.19 26.32
C TYR A 149 -7.87 -18.85 26.14
N LEU A 150 -8.52 -17.85 25.53
CA LEU A 150 -7.98 -16.51 25.43
C LEU A 150 -8.14 -15.79 26.77
N SER A 151 -7.06 -15.80 27.55
CA SER A 151 -6.99 -15.07 28.81
C SER A 151 -6.90 -13.56 28.61
N ARG A 152 -7.23 -12.79 29.65
CA ARG A 152 -6.99 -11.33 29.67
C ARG A 152 -5.53 -10.97 29.39
N TYR A 153 -4.59 -11.80 29.89
CA TYR A 153 -3.16 -11.61 29.66
C TYR A 153 -2.81 -11.66 28.16
N THR A 154 -3.35 -12.64 27.43
CA THR A 154 -3.12 -12.74 25.97
C THR A 154 -3.76 -11.60 25.19
N GLN A 155 -4.94 -11.13 25.61
CA GLN A 155 -5.62 -9.99 24.97
C GLN A 155 -4.85 -8.67 25.16
N GLU A 156 -4.33 -8.42 26.37
CA GLU A 156 -3.51 -7.24 26.67
C GLU A 156 -2.20 -7.23 25.86
N ILE A 157 -1.49 -8.37 25.77
CA ILE A 157 -0.27 -8.47 24.97
C ILE A 157 -0.55 -8.24 23.49
N PHE A 158 -1.63 -8.83 22.97
CA PHE A 158 -1.96 -8.73 21.56
C PHE A 158 -2.42 -7.32 21.17
N SER A 159 -3.24 -6.68 21.99
CA SER A 159 -3.65 -5.28 21.77
C SER A 159 -2.47 -4.31 21.82
N PHE A 160 -1.50 -4.54 22.73
CA PHE A 160 -0.26 -3.80 22.76
C PHE A 160 0.60 -4.04 21.50
N LEU A 161 0.71 -5.30 21.05
CA LEU A 161 1.46 -5.66 19.84
C LEU A 161 0.88 -4.99 18.59
N ILE A 162 -0.45 -5.05 18.38
CA ILE A 162 -1.10 -4.36 17.25
C ILE A 162 -0.83 -2.86 17.31
N SER A 163 -0.96 -2.26 18.50
CA SER A 163 -0.72 -0.83 18.69
C SER A 163 0.73 -0.45 18.34
N LEU A 164 1.70 -1.27 18.75
CA LEU A 164 3.12 -1.08 18.45
C LEU A 164 3.41 -1.24 16.95
N ILE A 165 2.82 -2.24 16.29
CA ILE A 165 2.93 -2.45 14.84
C ILE A 165 2.36 -1.25 14.08
N PHE A 166 1.18 -0.75 14.47
CA PHE A 166 0.55 0.39 13.80
C PHE A 166 1.38 1.69 13.93
N ILE A 167 1.94 1.94 15.11
CA ILE A 167 2.85 3.07 15.33
C ILE A 167 4.11 2.92 14.47
N TYR A 168 4.75 1.74 14.49
CA TYR A 168 5.93 1.45 13.67
C TYR A 168 5.66 1.64 12.18
N GLU A 169 4.54 1.12 11.66
CA GLU A 169 4.17 1.24 10.26
C GLU A 169 3.99 2.71 9.84
N THR A 170 3.37 3.52 10.69
CA THR A 170 3.18 4.96 10.43
C THR A 170 4.52 5.69 10.29
N PHE A 171 5.47 5.44 11.20
CA PHE A 171 6.81 6.03 11.09
C PHE A 171 7.60 5.48 9.91
N SER A 172 7.48 4.18 9.60
CA SER A 172 8.13 3.56 8.45
C SER A 172 7.67 4.17 7.12
N LYS A 173 6.37 4.50 7.00
CA LYS A 173 5.82 5.25 5.86
C LYS A 173 6.42 6.65 5.77
N LEU A 174 6.53 7.37 6.89
CA LEU A 174 7.18 8.68 6.92
C LEU A 174 8.65 8.59 6.46
N VAL A 175 9.41 7.63 6.98
CA VAL A 175 10.82 7.41 6.56
C VAL A 175 10.92 7.10 5.07
N THR A 176 9.96 6.35 4.51
CA THR A 176 9.92 6.08 3.07
C THR A 176 9.70 7.35 2.24
N ILE A 177 8.86 8.28 2.71
CA ILE A 177 8.69 9.59 2.07
C ILE A 177 10.02 10.37 2.08
N PHE A 178 10.77 10.31 3.18
CA PHE A 178 12.10 10.92 3.27
C PHE A 178 13.12 10.27 2.35
N ASN A 179 13.04 8.96 2.11
CA ASN A 179 13.92 8.26 1.17
C ASN A 179 13.57 8.59 -0.29
N ASN A 180 12.28 8.72 -0.62
CA ASN A 180 11.82 9.08 -1.97
C ASN A 180 12.10 10.56 -2.29
N HIS A 181 12.03 11.42 -1.27
CA HIS A 181 12.27 12.86 -1.37
C HIS A 181 13.42 13.26 -0.41
N PRO A 182 14.67 12.88 -0.70
CA PRO A 182 15.80 13.16 0.17
C PRO A 182 16.04 14.66 0.29
N LEU A 183 16.43 15.09 1.50
CA LEU A 183 16.82 16.47 1.76
C LEU A 183 18.18 16.76 1.11
N GLN A 184 18.15 17.32 -0.09
CA GLN A 184 19.33 17.76 -0.81
C GLN A 184 19.48 19.29 -0.70
N SER A 185 20.72 19.77 -0.71
CA SER A 185 20.98 21.22 -0.69
C SER A 185 20.69 21.88 -2.03
N ASN A 186 20.88 21.15 -3.14
CA ASN A 186 20.65 21.61 -4.50
C ASN A 186 19.71 20.63 -5.20
N TYR A 187 18.60 21.13 -5.71
CA TYR A 187 17.66 20.36 -6.54
C TYR A 187 17.81 20.80 -7.99
N ASN A 188 17.83 19.84 -8.92
CA ASN A 188 17.75 20.15 -10.35
C ASN A 188 16.27 20.36 -10.71
N THR A 189 15.77 21.59 -10.52
CA THR A 189 14.42 22.02 -10.85
C THR A 189 14.23 22.10 -12.36
N GLN A 190 14.06 20.96 -13.01
CA GLN A 190 13.38 20.95 -14.30
C GLN A 190 11.87 21.12 -14.04
N ASN A 191 11.23 22.05 -14.75
CA ASN A 191 9.82 22.48 -14.59
C ASN A 191 8.76 21.39 -14.89
N ILE A 192 9.07 20.12 -14.68
CA ILE A 192 8.17 19.00 -14.92
C ILE A 192 7.86 18.36 -13.56
N GLU A 193 6.68 18.68 -13.02
CA GLU A 193 6.08 18.04 -11.86
C GLU A 193 5.81 16.56 -12.16
N ARG A 194 6.85 15.71 -12.09
CA ARG A 194 6.69 14.26 -12.14
C ARG A 194 6.71 13.71 -10.71
N PRO A 195 5.81 12.77 -10.36
CA PRO A 195 5.82 12.11 -9.06
C PRO A 195 7.09 11.27 -8.84
N ASP A 196 7.81 10.92 -9.91
CA ASP A 196 9.01 10.07 -9.88
C ASP A 196 10.32 10.84 -9.60
N MET A 197 10.27 12.17 -9.43
CA MET A 197 11.45 13.01 -9.19
C MET A 197 11.51 13.48 -7.72
N PRO A 198 12.72 13.53 -7.12
CA PRO A 198 12.89 14.00 -5.75
C PRO A 198 12.57 15.50 -5.66
N GLN A 199 11.38 15.81 -5.15
CA GLN A 199 10.92 17.19 -4.96
C GLN A 199 11.45 17.83 -3.67
N PRO A 200 11.78 19.13 -3.70
CA PRO A 200 12.22 19.86 -2.51
C PRO A 200 11.10 20.00 -1.48
N ASN A 201 11.48 19.99 -0.20
CA ASN A 201 10.63 20.31 0.96
C ASN A 201 9.40 19.41 1.21
N THR A 202 9.04 18.52 0.30
CA THR A 202 7.92 17.56 0.46
C THR A 202 8.05 16.71 1.72
N ALA A 203 9.24 16.20 2.01
CA ALA A 203 9.47 15.34 3.18
C ALA A 203 9.25 16.10 4.51
N LEU A 204 9.76 17.33 4.60
CA LEU A 204 9.60 18.17 5.78
C LEU A 204 8.13 18.59 5.98
N LEU A 205 7.46 18.99 4.91
CA LEU A 205 6.04 19.35 4.95
C LEU A 205 5.19 18.15 5.39
N SER A 206 5.47 16.95 4.88
CA SER A 206 4.77 15.72 5.29
C SER A 206 4.96 15.41 6.78
N LEU A 207 6.15 15.64 7.33
CA LEU A 207 6.42 15.50 8.76
C LEU A 207 5.63 16.53 9.59
N VAL A 208 5.59 17.79 9.15
CA VAL A 208 4.83 18.85 9.83
C VAL A 208 3.33 18.55 9.79
N LEU A 209 2.80 18.09 8.65
CA LEU A 209 1.39 17.72 8.52
C LEU A 209 1.02 16.53 9.44
N MET A 210 1.86 15.51 9.48
CA MET A 210 1.67 14.35 10.37
C MET A 210 1.71 14.76 11.85
N ALA A 211 2.77 15.45 12.27
CA ALA A 211 2.95 15.88 13.65
C ALA A 211 1.84 16.86 14.08
N GLY A 212 1.51 17.84 13.23
CA GLY A 212 0.46 18.82 13.51
C GLY A 212 -0.92 18.18 13.67
N THR A 213 -1.28 17.21 12.81
CA THR A 213 -2.55 16.48 12.95
C THR A 213 -2.60 15.70 14.27
N PHE A 214 -1.50 15.02 14.63
CA PHE A 214 -1.41 14.27 15.88
C PHE A 214 -1.52 15.17 17.12
N PHE A 215 -0.75 16.26 17.17
CA PHE A 215 -0.78 17.19 18.31
C PHE A 215 -2.13 17.88 18.46
N LEU A 216 -2.74 18.29 17.35
CA LEU A 216 -4.06 18.92 17.35
C LEU A 216 -5.14 17.94 17.84
N ALA A 217 -5.13 16.70 17.35
CA ALA A 217 -6.07 15.67 17.78
C ALA A 217 -5.90 15.32 19.26
N PHE A 218 -4.65 15.21 19.72
CA PHE A 218 -4.32 14.96 21.13
C PHE A 218 -4.78 16.11 22.04
N PHE A 219 -4.57 17.36 21.61
CA PHE A 219 -5.00 18.54 22.35
C PHE A 219 -6.52 18.62 22.43
N LEU A 220 -7.25 18.44 21.31
CA LEU A 220 -8.72 18.43 21.29
C LEU A 220 -9.30 17.29 22.15
N ARG A 221 -8.63 16.15 22.22
CA ARG A 221 -9.01 15.05 23.13
C ARG A 221 -8.81 15.42 24.59
N LYS A 222 -7.70 16.05 24.97
CA LYS A 222 -7.49 16.56 26.35
C LYS A 222 -8.47 17.67 26.70
N PHE A 223 -8.82 18.51 25.73
CA PHE A 223 -9.77 19.61 25.89
C PHE A 223 -11.15 19.15 26.35
N LYS A 224 -11.58 17.92 25.98
CA LYS A 224 -12.82 17.30 26.46
C LYS A 224 -12.96 17.29 27.99
N ASN A 225 -11.83 17.14 28.71
CA ASN A 225 -11.77 17.04 30.17
C ASN A 225 -11.36 18.35 30.86
N SER A 226 -11.03 19.39 30.09
CA SER A 226 -10.57 20.67 30.62
C SER A 226 -11.72 21.51 31.19
N SER A 227 -11.46 22.41 32.14
CA SER A 227 -12.50 23.27 32.74
C SER A 227 -12.96 24.40 31.81
N PHE A 228 -12.25 24.65 30.72
CA PHE A 228 -12.60 25.70 29.74
C PHE A 228 -13.82 25.29 28.90
N LEU A 229 -14.74 26.24 28.67
CA LEU A 229 -16.02 26.15 27.92
C LEU A 229 -17.21 25.44 28.60
N PRO A 230 -18.46 25.80 28.21
CA PRO A 230 -19.67 25.12 28.67
C PRO A 230 -19.70 23.65 28.24
N GLY A 231 -20.23 22.79 29.13
CA GLY A 231 -20.06 21.34 29.04
C GLY A 231 -20.57 20.68 27.74
N LYS A 232 -21.64 21.19 27.12
CA LYS A 232 -22.17 20.64 25.85
C LYS A 232 -21.19 20.86 24.69
N VAL A 233 -20.67 22.09 24.56
CA VAL A 233 -19.73 22.46 23.49
C VAL A 233 -18.41 21.71 23.65
N ARG A 234 -17.91 21.60 24.89
CA ARG A 234 -16.67 20.87 25.20
C ARG A 234 -16.73 19.38 24.82
N ARG A 235 -17.86 18.71 25.09
CA ARG A 235 -18.07 17.31 24.69
C ARG A 235 -18.09 17.16 23.18
N LEU A 236 -18.84 18.02 22.49
CA LEU A 236 -18.91 18.04 21.02
C LEU A 236 -17.52 18.20 20.38
N ILE A 237 -16.74 19.20 20.81
CA ILE A 237 -15.39 19.45 20.30
C ILE A 237 -14.46 18.26 20.59
N GLY A 238 -14.58 17.66 21.77
CA GLY A 238 -13.80 16.49 22.16
C GLY A 238 -14.11 15.25 21.33
N ASP A 239 -15.39 15.00 21.03
CA ASP A 239 -15.84 13.83 20.28
C ASP A 239 -15.53 13.96 18.77
N PHE A 240 -15.60 15.17 18.22
CA PHE A 240 -15.21 15.48 16.83
C PHE A 240 -13.72 15.87 16.67
N GLY A 241 -12.90 15.72 17.71
CA GLY A 241 -11.52 16.22 17.73
C GLY A 241 -10.64 15.66 16.60
N VAL A 242 -10.77 14.36 16.29
CA VAL A 242 -10.00 13.72 15.21
C VAL A 242 -10.43 14.26 13.83
N PRO A 243 -11.73 14.22 13.43
CA PRO A 243 -12.19 14.83 12.18
C PRO A 243 -11.81 16.31 12.02
N ILE A 244 -11.96 17.12 13.08
CA ILE A 244 -11.61 18.54 13.06
C ILE A 244 -10.11 18.73 12.80
N SER A 245 -9.26 17.90 13.41
CA SER A 245 -7.81 17.98 13.21
C SER A 245 -7.39 17.66 11.78
N ILE A 246 -8.00 16.62 11.19
CA ILE A 246 -7.78 16.24 9.79
C ILE A 246 -8.21 17.39 8.87
N PHE A 247 -9.38 17.98 9.12
CA PHE A 247 -9.89 19.09 8.32
C PHE A 247 -8.98 20.32 8.35
N ILE A 248 -8.53 20.73 9.54
CA ILE A 248 -7.64 21.89 9.71
C ILE A 248 -6.30 21.68 8.98
N MET A 249 -5.69 20.50 9.13
CA MET A 249 -4.40 20.22 8.48
C MET A 249 -4.53 20.01 6.97
N ALA A 250 -5.64 19.44 6.49
CA ALA A 250 -5.94 19.37 5.06
C ALA A 250 -6.17 20.76 4.45
N LEU A 251 -6.78 21.68 5.19
CA LEU A 251 -6.96 23.06 4.77
C LEU A 251 -5.63 23.84 4.77
N ALA A 252 -4.72 23.55 5.71
CA ALA A 252 -3.35 24.05 5.67
C ALA A 252 -2.58 23.55 4.42
N ASP A 253 -2.68 22.25 4.09
CA ASP A 253 -2.12 21.70 2.85
C ASP A 253 -2.72 22.34 1.60
N PHE A 254 -4.02 22.65 1.59
CA PHE A 254 -4.67 23.32 0.46
C PHE A 254 -4.14 24.74 0.19
N PHE A 255 -3.74 25.47 1.25
CA PHE A 255 -3.16 26.81 1.09
C PHE A 255 -1.69 26.79 0.66
N ILE A 256 -0.95 25.70 0.95
CA ILE A 256 0.45 25.53 0.54
C ILE A 256 0.48 24.89 -0.86
N LYS A 257 0.46 25.72 -1.91
CA LYS A 257 0.43 25.24 -3.30
C LYS A 257 1.82 24.98 -3.89
N ASP A 258 2.86 25.52 -3.28
CA ASP A 258 4.23 25.54 -3.83
C ASP A 258 5.03 24.26 -3.54
N THR A 259 4.44 23.28 -2.86
CA THR A 259 5.13 22.05 -2.48
C THR A 259 4.21 20.86 -2.67
N TYR A 260 4.69 19.85 -3.39
CA TYR A 260 3.96 18.60 -3.54
C TYR A 260 3.85 17.85 -2.22
N THR A 261 2.68 17.28 -1.98
CA THR A 261 2.40 16.35 -0.90
C THR A 261 1.73 15.11 -1.47
N GLN A 262 2.03 13.95 -0.89
CA GLN A 262 1.41 12.70 -1.32
C GLN A 262 -0.07 12.70 -0.88
N LYS A 263 -0.97 12.71 -1.85
CA LYS A 263 -2.42 12.72 -1.62
C LYS A 263 -3.02 11.35 -1.85
N LEU A 264 -4.17 11.10 -1.22
CA LEU A 264 -4.90 9.86 -1.39
C LEU A 264 -5.34 9.72 -2.86
N ASN A 265 -4.82 8.72 -3.55
CA ASN A 265 -5.20 8.41 -4.92
C ASN A 265 -6.40 7.46 -4.92
N VAL A 266 -7.58 7.98 -5.23
CA VAL A 266 -8.81 7.18 -5.34
C VAL A 266 -9.12 6.96 -6.82
N PRO A 267 -9.38 5.71 -7.26
CA PRO A 267 -9.75 5.45 -8.64
C PRO A 267 -11.05 6.19 -9.00
N LYS A 268 -11.10 6.77 -10.22
CA LYS A 268 -12.24 7.58 -10.68
C LYS A 268 -13.52 6.76 -10.90
N GLY A 269 -13.41 5.44 -11.07
CA GLY A 269 -14.51 4.54 -11.33
C GLY A 269 -14.40 3.25 -10.51
N LEU A 270 -15.55 2.60 -10.33
CA LEU A 270 -15.67 1.25 -9.76
C LEU A 270 -15.35 0.19 -10.81
N GLU A 271 -14.17 0.30 -11.41
CA GLU A 271 -13.69 -0.63 -12.42
C GLU A 271 -12.78 -1.69 -11.79
N VAL A 272 -12.75 -2.86 -12.41
CA VAL A 272 -11.78 -3.91 -12.07
C VAL A 272 -10.39 -3.38 -12.43
N THR A 273 -9.43 -3.58 -11.55
CA THR A 273 -8.08 -2.99 -11.69
C THR A 273 -7.37 -3.38 -13.00
N ASN A 274 -7.76 -4.52 -13.59
CA ASN A 274 -7.37 -4.90 -14.95
C ASN A 274 -8.55 -5.49 -15.74
N THR A 275 -9.31 -4.62 -16.41
CA THR A 275 -10.46 -4.99 -17.26
C THR A 275 -10.09 -5.90 -18.43
N SER A 276 -8.86 -5.82 -18.93
CA SER A 276 -8.39 -6.63 -20.06
C SER A 276 -8.03 -8.07 -19.66
N ALA A 277 -7.60 -8.28 -18.41
CA ALA A 277 -7.21 -9.59 -17.90
C ALA A 277 -8.38 -10.36 -17.24
N ARG A 278 -9.37 -9.66 -16.67
CA ARG A 278 -10.34 -10.28 -15.75
C ARG A 278 -11.75 -9.65 -15.79
N GLY A 279 -12.77 -10.49 -15.58
CA GLY A 279 -14.13 -10.05 -15.24
C GLY A 279 -14.41 -10.09 -13.73
N TRP A 280 -15.59 -9.63 -13.30
CA TRP A 280 -16.01 -9.69 -11.90
C TRP A 280 -16.13 -11.13 -11.39
N PHE A 281 -16.68 -12.02 -12.22
CA PHE A 281 -16.79 -13.45 -11.92
C PHE A 281 -15.52 -14.20 -12.34
N ILE A 282 -15.01 -15.04 -11.44
CA ILE A 282 -13.80 -15.84 -11.66
C ILE A 282 -14.20 -17.30 -11.81
N ASN A 283 -13.77 -17.94 -12.90
CA ASN A 283 -13.96 -19.37 -13.08
C ASN A 283 -13.01 -20.15 -12.14
N PRO A 284 -13.51 -21.02 -11.24
CA PRO A 284 -12.67 -21.79 -10.32
C PRO A 284 -11.73 -22.79 -11.02
N MET A 285 -11.95 -23.11 -12.29
CA MET A 285 -11.10 -24.03 -13.07
C MET A 285 -9.95 -23.32 -13.82
N GLY A 286 -9.88 -21.99 -13.76
CA GLY A 286 -8.94 -21.20 -14.55
C GLY A 286 -9.57 -20.60 -15.81
N LYS A 287 -8.99 -19.51 -16.31
CA LYS A 287 -9.42 -18.86 -17.56
C LYS A 287 -8.39 -19.00 -18.67
N ASN A 288 -7.10 -18.84 -18.36
CA ASN A 288 -6.02 -18.90 -19.34
C ASN A 288 -5.22 -20.20 -19.22
N ASN A 289 -4.97 -20.67 -17.98
CA ASN A 289 -4.30 -21.93 -17.69
C ASN A 289 -5.19 -22.82 -16.81
N ASP A 290 -5.22 -24.12 -17.08
CA ASP A 290 -5.88 -25.09 -16.21
C ASP A 290 -5.23 -25.06 -14.83
N PHE A 291 -6.02 -24.74 -13.80
CA PHE A 291 -5.49 -24.67 -12.45
C PHE A 291 -5.20 -26.10 -11.93
N PRO A 292 -3.99 -26.36 -11.41
CA PRO A 292 -3.63 -27.71 -11.01
C PRO A 292 -4.52 -28.23 -9.86
N ILE A 293 -5.09 -29.43 -10.05
CA ILE A 293 -5.99 -30.06 -9.07
C ILE A 293 -5.31 -30.24 -7.71
N TRP A 294 -4.01 -30.59 -7.69
CA TRP A 294 -3.26 -30.74 -6.44
C TRP A 294 -3.24 -29.44 -5.62
N MET A 295 -3.18 -28.29 -6.29
CA MET A 295 -3.16 -26.98 -5.64
C MET A 295 -4.55 -26.61 -5.08
N MET A 296 -5.64 -27.10 -5.70
CA MET A 296 -7.00 -26.92 -5.19
C MET A 296 -7.13 -27.52 -3.79
N PHE A 297 -6.61 -28.74 -3.57
CA PHE A 297 -6.59 -29.36 -2.25
C PHE A 297 -5.53 -28.76 -1.33
N ALA A 298 -4.34 -28.46 -1.84
CA ALA A 298 -3.27 -27.87 -1.04
C ALA A 298 -3.63 -26.48 -0.49
N SER A 299 -4.57 -25.77 -1.13
CA SER A 299 -5.05 -24.46 -0.68
C SER A 299 -5.78 -24.47 0.68
N VAL A 300 -6.09 -25.66 1.24
CA VAL A 300 -6.56 -25.78 2.63
C VAL A 300 -5.55 -25.25 3.64
N VAL A 301 -4.25 -25.38 3.37
CA VAL A 301 -3.17 -24.91 4.26
C VAL A 301 -3.16 -23.38 4.38
N PRO A 302 -3.08 -22.60 3.28
CA PRO A 302 -3.21 -21.15 3.36
C PRO A 302 -4.58 -20.71 3.88
N ALA A 303 -5.67 -21.43 3.56
CA ALA A 303 -6.98 -21.12 4.11
C ALA A 303 -7.07 -21.27 5.64
N LEU A 304 -6.44 -22.31 6.19
CA LEU A 304 -6.36 -22.51 7.64
C LEU A 304 -5.55 -21.40 8.31
N LEU A 305 -4.46 -20.93 7.69
CA LEU A 305 -3.70 -19.79 8.19
C LEU A 305 -4.55 -18.52 8.22
N VAL A 306 -5.23 -18.19 7.11
CA VAL A 306 -6.13 -17.02 7.03
C VAL A 306 -7.27 -17.13 8.04
N PHE A 307 -7.85 -18.32 8.19
CA PHE A 307 -8.89 -18.59 9.19
C PHE A 307 -8.39 -18.29 10.61
N ILE A 308 -7.20 -18.76 10.98
CA ILE A 308 -6.61 -18.48 12.30
C ILE A 308 -6.38 -16.98 12.50
N LEU A 309 -5.86 -16.27 11.49
CA LEU A 309 -5.63 -14.83 11.56
C LEU A 309 -6.94 -14.07 11.81
N ILE A 310 -7.97 -14.34 10.99
CA ILE A 310 -9.28 -13.66 11.11
C ILE A 310 -9.96 -14.04 12.43
N PHE A 311 -9.91 -15.31 12.82
CA PHE A 311 -10.51 -15.78 14.07
C PHE A 311 -9.87 -15.11 15.28
N LEU A 312 -8.53 -15.08 15.34
CA LEU A 312 -7.80 -14.46 16.46
C LEU A 312 -8.03 -12.94 16.51
N GLU A 313 -8.00 -12.25 15.37
CA GLU A 313 -8.25 -10.81 15.28
C GLU A 313 -9.69 -10.46 15.73
N THR A 314 -10.68 -11.23 15.29
CA THR A 314 -12.09 -11.00 15.65
C THR A 314 -12.34 -11.30 17.13
N GLN A 315 -11.81 -12.40 17.68
CA GLN A 315 -12.08 -12.81 19.06
C GLN A 315 -11.36 -11.96 20.11
N ILE A 316 -10.23 -11.33 19.75
CA ILE A 316 -9.55 -10.40 20.67
C ILE A 316 -10.21 -9.01 20.65
N THR A 317 -10.90 -8.66 19.56
CA THR A 317 -11.59 -7.38 19.42
C THR A 317 -13.01 -7.39 19.98
N THR A 318 -13.65 -8.55 20.11
CA THR A 318 -14.96 -8.74 20.79
C THR A 318 -14.83 -8.76 22.30
#